data_AF-A0A970ZGN7-F1
#
_entry.id   AF-A0A970ZGN7-F1
#
_cell.length_a   1.000
_cell.length_b   1.000
_cell.length_c   1.000
_cell.angle_alpha   90.00
_cell.angle_beta   90.00
_cell.angle_gamma   90.00
#
_symmetry.space_group_name_H-M   'P 1'
#
loop_
_entity.id
_entity.type
_entity.pdbx_description
1 polymer ?
#
loop_
_entity_poly.entity_id
_entity_poly.type
_entity_poly.pdbx_seq_one_letter_code
_entity_poly.pdbx_strand_id
1 'polypeptide(L)'
;MKLSIKWSRAAIVLIAAGLIGLLSCPFLFEIDALINIKTIVLILFFLLVFAGLLIRLIKLKCPNCRKASALLRWSNPDGGYCPSCGEHFEYDINDNYR
;
A
#
# COMPACT_ATOMS: atom_id res chain seq x y z
N MET A 1 -0.43 -19.11 10.26
CA MET A 1 -0.52 -18.58 8.87
C MET A 1 0.38 -17.36 8.76
N LYS A 2 1.28 -17.32 7.77
CA LYS A 2 2.24 -16.22 7.59
C LYS A 2 1.72 -15.23 6.56
N LEU A 3 1.90 -13.93 6.77
CA LEU A 3 1.57 -12.90 5.76
C LEU A 3 2.77 -12.66 4.84
N SER A 4 2.63 -12.73 3.53
CA SER A 4 3.78 -12.45 2.64
C SER A 4 4.18 -10.97 2.68
N ILE A 5 5.47 -10.70 2.87
CA ILE A 5 6.00 -9.33 2.91
C ILE A 5 5.91 -8.62 1.54
N LYS A 6 5.90 -9.38 0.42
CA LYS A 6 5.73 -8.83 -0.94
C LYS A 6 4.50 -7.95 -1.08
N TRP A 7 3.33 -8.40 -0.61
CA TRP A 7 2.10 -7.59 -0.69
C TRP A 7 2.15 -6.35 0.20
N SER A 8 2.85 -6.40 1.35
CA SER A 8 3.11 -5.21 2.17
C SER A 8 3.92 -4.17 1.40
N ARG A 9 5.03 -4.60 0.79
CA ARG A 9 5.89 -3.72 -0.01
C ARG A 9 5.14 -3.15 -1.20
N ALA A 10 4.43 -3.98 -1.95
CA ALA A 10 3.64 -3.53 -3.11
C ALA A 10 2.60 -2.48 -2.70
N ALA A 11 1.88 -2.70 -1.60
CA ALA A 11 0.92 -1.73 -1.08
C ALA A 11 1.60 -0.41 -0.66
N ILE A 12 2.75 -0.48 0.03
CA ILE A 12 3.53 0.69 0.42
C ILE A 12 3.96 1.48 -0.83
N VAL A 13 4.55 0.81 -1.83
CA VAL A 13 5.02 1.46 -3.06
C VAL A 13 3.87 2.11 -3.81
N LEU A 14 2.74 1.42 -3.98
CA LEU A 14 1.57 1.96 -4.68
C LEU A 14 0.97 3.18 -3.98
N ILE A 15 0.81 3.10 -2.64
CA ILE A 15 0.29 4.21 -1.85
C ILE A 15 1.27 5.38 -1.87
N ALA A 16 2.56 5.15 -1.67
CA ALA A 16 3.58 6.19 -1.66
C ALA A 16 3.71 6.86 -3.03
N ALA A 17 3.82 6.10 -4.11
CA ALA A 17 3.91 6.63 -5.47
C ALA A 17 2.66 7.41 -5.86
N GLY A 18 1.48 6.89 -5.53
CA GLY A 18 0.21 7.58 -5.77
C GLY A 18 0.10 8.89 -4.99
N LEU A 19 0.47 8.91 -3.71
CA LEU A 19 0.47 10.12 -2.88
C LEU A 19 1.48 11.16 -3.36
N ILE A 20 2.70 10.74 -3.70
CA ILE A 20 3.74 11.63 -4.25
C ILE A 20 3.25 12.23 -5.56
N GLY A 21 2.65 11.43 -6.45
CA GLY A 21 2.04 11.90 -7.69
C GLY A 21 0.92 12.91 -7.48
N LEU A 22 0.00 12.64 -6.55
CA LEU A 22 -1.10 13.55 -6.18
C LEU A 22 -0.59 14.88 -5.62
N LEU A 23 0.45 14.85 -4.76
CA LEU A 23 1.04 16.04 -4.14
C LEU A 23 1.89 16.87 -5.11
N SER A 24 2.54 16.23 -6.09
CA SER A 24 3.38 16.90 -7.08
C SER A 24 2.61 17.43 -8.28
N CYS A 25 1.44 16.86 -8.59
CA CYS A 25 0.57 17.30 -9.69
C CYS A 25 0.25 18.81 -9.73
N PRO A 26 -0.05 19.52 -8.61
CA PRO A 26 -0.27 20.96 -8.65
C PRO A 26 1.00 21.77 -8.99
N PHE A 27 2.19 21.26 -8.68
CA PHE A 27 3.46 21.96 -8.97
C PHE A 27 3.96 21.75 -10.41
N LEU A 28 3.56 20.65 -11.07
CA LEU A 28 4.03 20.31 -12.41
C LEU A 28 3.16 20.89 -13.53
N PHE A 29 1.90 21.24 -13.23
CA PHE A 29 0.93 21.74 -14.21
C PHE A 29 0.49 23.16 -13.87
N GLU A 30 1.38 24.13 -14.11
CA GLU A 30 1.13 25.57 -14.03
C GLU A 30 0.35 26.12 -15.24
N ILE A 31 0.18 25.32 -16.30
CA ILE A 31 -0.41 25.78 -17.56
C ILE A 31 -1.86 25.28 -17.68
N ASP A 32 -2.82 26.19 -17.56
CA ASP A 32 -4.27 25.95 -17.63
C ASP A 32 -4.76 25.31 -18.96
N ALA A 33 -3.90 25.20 -19.97
CA ALA A 33 -4.26 24.67 -21.29
C ALA A 33 -4.53 23.15 -21.33
N LEU A 34 -4.25 22.41 -20.24
CA LEU A 34 -4.25 20.94 -20.22
C LEU A 34 -5.15 20.33 -19.13
N ILE A 35 -6.26 20.99 -18.78
CA ILE A 35 -7.22 20.54 -17.74
C ILE A 35 -7.62 19.06 -17.90
N ASN A 36 -7.85 18.61 -19.13
CA ASN A 36 -8.21 17.22 -19.42
C ASN A 36 -7.10 16.23 -19.03
N ILE A 37 -5.84 16.54 -19.38
CA ILE A 37 -4.70 15.66 -19.07
C ILE A 37 -4.40 15.67 -17.56
N LYS A 38 -4.44 16.84 -16.93
CA LYS A 38 -4.28 16.99 -15.47
C LYS A 38 -5.31 16.15 -14.71
N THR A 39 -6.56 16.16 -15.16
CA THR A 39 -7.64 15.38 -14.54
C THR A 39 -7.41 13.87 -14.70
N ILE A 40 -7.03 13.41 -15.90
CA ILE A 40 -6.71 11.99 -16.16
C ILE A 40 -5.53 11.53 -15.29
N VAL A 41 -4.48 12.34 -15.19
CA VAL A 41 -3.29 12.05 -14.38
C VAL A 41 -3.65 11.98 -12.89
N LEU A 42 -4.49 12.89 -12.39
CA LEU A 42 -4.99 12.84 -11.01
C LEU A 42 -5.81 11.58 -10.74
N ILE A 43 -6.72 11.21 -11.65
CA ILE A 43 -7.50 9.98 -11.55
C ILE A 43 -6.57 8.76 -11.53
N LEU A 44 -5.54 8.73 -12.39
CA LEU A 44 -4.57 7.64 -12.42
C LEU A 44 -3.86 7.50 -11.06
N PHE A 45 -3.32 8.58 -10.50
CA PHE A 45 -2.66 8.54 -9.20
C PHE A 45 -3.62 8.15 -8.07
N PHE A 46 -4.86 8.61 -8.13
CA PHE A 46 -5.90 8.21 -7.19
C PHE A 46 -6.19 6.70 -7.27
N LEU A 47 -6.27 6.15 -8.47
CA LEU A 47 -6.42 4.71 -8.70
C LEU A 47 -5.23 3.91 -8.17
N LEU A 48 -4.00 4.43 -8.27
CA LEU A 48 -2.81 3.79 -7.68
C LEU A 48 -2.92 3.71 -6.15
N VAL A 49 -3.28 4.80 -5.48
CA VAL A 49 -3.49 4.81 -4.02
C VAL A 49 -4.60 3.82 -3.65
N PHE A 50 -5.70 3.83 -4.40
CA PHE A 50 -6.83 2.96 -4.16
C PHE A 50 -6.47 1.47 -4.34
N ALA A 51 -5.71 1.14 -5.39
CA ALA A 51 -5.21 -0.22 -5.60
C ALA A 51 -4.29 -0.68 -4.45
N GLY A 52 -3.40 0.18 -3.96
CA GLY A 52 -2.57 -0.12 -2.79
C GLY A 52 -3.40 -0.34 -1.52
N LEU A 53 -4.46 0.44 -1.30
CA LEU A 53 -5.41 0.24 -0.21
C LEU A 53 -6.20 -1.06 -0.35
N LEU A 54 -6.65 -1.42 -1.56
CA LEU A 54 -7.32 -2.69 -1.81
C LEU A 54 -6.41 -3.89 -1.53
N ILE A 55 -5.14 -3.83 -1.94
CA ILE A 55 -4.15 -4.87 -1.61
C ILE A 55 -4.02 -4.98 -0.09
N ARG A 56 -3.98 -3.84 0.63
CA ARG A 56 -3.98 -3.84 2.09
C ARG A 56 -5.23 -4.50 2.67
N LEU A 57 -6.41 -4.18 2.16
CA LEU A 57 -7.67 -4.71 2.69
C LEU A 57 -7.86 -6.20 2.38
N ILE A 58 -7.39 -6.68 1.23
CA ILE A 58 -7.63 -8.05 0.75
C ILE A 58 -6.51 -9.00 1.18
N LYS A 59 -5.25 -8.60 0.98
CA LYS A 59 -4.07 -9.46 1.19
C LYS A 59 -3.43 -9.29 2.56
N LEU A 60 -3.61 -8.14 3.21
CA LEU A 60 -3.05 -7.83 4.54
C LEU A 60 -4.09 -7.92 5.65
N LYS A 61 -4.75 -9.08 5.72
CA LYS A 61 -5.67 -9.42 6.81
C LYS A 61 -4.94 -10.18 7.90
N CYS A 62 -5.22 -9.85 9.15
CA CYS A 62 -4.74 -10.63 10.28
C CYS A 62 -5.22 -12.09 10.16
N PRO A 63 -4.35 -13.10 10.33
CA PRO A 63 -4.74 -14.49 10.19
C PRO A 63 -5.73 -14.94 11.28
N ASN A 64 -5.68 -14.29 12.45
CA ASN A 64 -6.53 -14.63 13.59
C ASN A 64 -7.90 -13.94 13.48
N CYS A 65 -7.94 -12.61 13.47
CA CYS A 65 -9.20 -11.86 13.47
C CYS A 65 -9.75 -11.48 12.08
N ARG A 66 -9.01 -11.76 10.99
CA ARG A 66 -9.36 -11.42 9.59
C ARG A 66 -9.59 -9.93 9.31
N LYS A 67 -9.39 -9.05 10.29
CA LYS A 67 -9.46 -7.60 10.10
C LYS A 67 -8.23 -7.12 9.32
N ALA A 68 -8.41 -6.10 8.49
CA ALA A 68 -7.35 -5.46 7.70
C ALA A 68 -6.47 -4.52 8.54
N SER A 69 -6.17 -4.93 9.78
CA SER A 69 -5.43 -4.15 10.76
C SER A 69 -3.95 -4.52 10.78
N ALA A 70 -3.50 -5.41 9.89
CA ALA A 70 -2.08 -5.74 9.78
C ALA A 70 -1.30 -4.48 9.38
N LEU A 71 -0.19 -4.25 10.08
CA LEU A 71 0.68 -3.11 9.83
C LEU A 71 1.37 -3.27 8.48
N LEU A 72 1.58 -2.18 7.76
CA LEU A 72 2.41 -2.20 6.55
C LEU A 72 3.87 -2.20 7.00
N ARG A 73 4.66 -3.22 6.62
CA ARG A 73 6.08 -3.30 6.95
C ARG A 73 6.93 -3.53 5.70
N TRP A 74 8.10 -2.90 5.68
CA TRP A 74 9.05 -3.00 4.56
C TRP A 74 10.05 -4.15 4.73
N SER A 75 10.71 -4.27 5.90
CA SER A 75 11.83 -5.20 6.08
C SER A 75 11.84 -6.00 7.37
N ASN A 76 10.97 -5.74 8.35
CA ASN A 76 11.05 -6.41 9.63
C ASN A 76 10.28 -7.74 9.61
N PRO A 77 10.97 -8.88 9.72
CA PRO A 77 10.37 -10.20 9.62
C PRO A 77 9.92 -10.78 10.96
N ASP A 78 10.29 -10.17 12.08
CA ASP A 78 10.05 -10.65 13.45
C ASP A 78 8.57 -10.64 13.84
N GLY A 79 7.70 -10.44 12.86
CA GLY A 79 6.27 -10.34 13.02
C GLY A 79 5.82 -8.99 13.56
N GLY A 80 4.55 -8.92 13.90
CA GLY A 80 3.94 -7.79 14.55
C GLY A 80 2.71 -8.22 15.33
N TYR A 81 2.24 -7.35 16.21
CA TYR A 81 1.00 -7.55 16.92
C TYR A 81 -0.16 -6.95 16.14
N CYS A 82 -1.28 -7.65 16.08
CA CYS A 82 -2.49 -7.10 15.48
C CYS A 82 -3.12 -6.09 16.45
N PRO A 83 -3.32 -4.82 16.07
CA PRO A 83 -3.92 -3.82 16.96
C PRO A 83 -5.39 -4.10 17.29
N SER A 84 -6.05 -5.00 16.54
CA SER A 84 -7.46 -5.33 16.78
C SER A 84 -7.69 -6.56 17.66
N CYS A 85 -6.77 -7.53 17.67
CA CYS A 85 -6.94 -8.75 18.47
C CYS A 85 -5.76 -9.04 19.40
N GLY A 86 -4.71 -8.23 19.40
CA GLY A 86 -3.51 -8.40 20.22
C GLY A 86 -2.62 -9.57 19.79
N GLU A 87 -3.09 -10.47 18.94
CA GLU A 87 -2.33 -11.66 18.52
C GLU A 87 -1.06 -11.30 17.74
N HIS A 88 0.02 -12.00 18.05
CA HIS A 88 1.25 -11.96 17.26
C HIS A 88 1.08 -12.73 15.95
N PHE A 89 1.63 -12.18 14.87
CA PHE A 89 1.68 -12.87 13.58
C PHE A 89 3.00 -12.56 12.88
N GLU A 90 3.53 -13.56 12.17
CA GLU A 90 4.78 -13.46 11.43
C GLU A 90 4.58 -13.06 9.97
N TYR A 91 5.53 -12.31 9.43
CA TYR A 91 5.62 -12.07 8.00
C TYR A 91 6.50 -13.13 7.36
N ASP A 92 6.01 -13.73 6.28
CA ASP A 92 6.80 -14.63 5.46
C ASP A 92 7.79 -13.80 4.62
N ILE A 93 9.08 -14.02 4.88
CA ILE A 93 10.18 -13.50 4.05
C ILE A 93 10.58 -14.48 2.95
N ASN A 94 9.96 -15.68 2.85
CA ASN A 94 10.29 -16.69 1.83
C ASN A 94 9.80 -16.30 0.44
N ASP A 95 10.30 -15.16 0.01
CA ASP A 95 10.14 -14.59 -1.29
C ASP A 95 11.54 -14.44 -1.85
N ASN A 96 12.15 -15.61 -2.09
CA ASN A 96 13.30 -15.90 -2.92
C ASN A 96 13.98 -14.66 -3.53
N TYR A 97 14.94 -14.11 -2.80
CA TYR A 97 16.13 -13.55 -3.43
C TYR A 97 17.04 -14.73 -3.75
N ARG A 98 16.82 -15.36 -4.91
CA ARG A 98 17.80 -16.25 -5.53
C ARG A 98 17.86 -15.92 -7.01
#